data_AF-A0A1H3H2N6-F1
#
_entry.id   AF-A0A1H3H2N6-F1
#
_cell.length_a   1.000
_cell.length_b   1.000
_cell.length_c   1.000
_cell.angle_alpha   90.00
_cell.angle_beta   90.00
_cell.angle_gamma   90.00
#
_symmetry.space_group_name_H-M   'P 1'
#
loop_
_entity.id
_entity.type
_entity.pdbx_description
1 polymer ?
#
loop_
_entity_poly.entity_id
_entity_poly.type
_entity_poly.pdbx_seq_one_letter_code
_entity_poly.pdbx_strand_id
1 'polypeptide(L)'
;MTYSAAEREAIGLCICLEAVGNIANHALLTLRDVSAYPGEAEVIFQTSVHRDLFLIRLLDFVKENGSKQLTGVTGSCLTVLKEACTTKSFDVNGSVTDLRNSIEALENWLSYKNTITIWLPALDINATIDVSRLEFLNIIGNHSKHNLSRLTGVSRDVAKILSNHGYSVPEEQIPLALDDFREHLAENYFVYYSTWLSELLNNVRWGLQAYLMPTFAHSYRAGLENSPAYSYEYPADIQGDVTRQWFWRLMNNVRARPYLKRFVGAHYLKQESSLEWQQ
;
A
#
# COMPACT_ATOMS: atom_id res chain seq x y z
N MET A 1 -1.54 26.91 11.62
CA MET A 1 -3.00 26.69 11.69
C MET A 1 -3.24 25.47 12.55
N THR A 2 -4.23 25.53 13.44
CA THR A 2 -4.57 24.40 14.32
C THR A 2 -5.86 23.79 13.81
N TYR A 3 -5.77 22.66 13.11
CA TYR A 3 -6.93 21.89 12.66
C TYR A 3 -7.51 21.05 13.79
N SER A 4 -8.83 20.85 13.79
CA SER A 4 -9.54 19.90 14.67
C SER A 4 -9.13 18.44 14.36
N ALA A 5 -9.51 17.51 15.23
CA ALA A 5 -9.29 16.08 14.99
C ALA A 5 -10.01 15.60 13.72
N ALA A 6 -11.28 15.97 13.55
CA ALA A 6 -12.08 15.63 12.37
C ALA A 6 -11.51 16.23 11.09
N GLU A 7 -10.99 17.47 11.15
CA GLU A 7 -10.37 18.12 9.99
C GLU A 7 -9.07 17.41 9.57
N ARG A 8 -8.21 17.06 10.53
CA ARG A 8 -6.98 16.29 10.25
C ARG A 8 -7.29 14.92 9.69
N GLU A 9 -8.28 14.25 10.26
CA GLU A 9 -8.72 12.94 9.80
C GLU A 9 -9.30 13.02 8.37
N ALA A 10 -10.12 14.04 8.05
CA ALA A 10 -10.63 14.23 6.68
C ALA A 10 -9.49 14.41 5.66
N ILE A 11 -8.50 15.24 6.00
CA ILE A 11 -7.32 15.44 5.16
C ILE A 11 -6.54 14.13 4.99
N GLY A 12 -6.25 13.45 6.10
CA GLY A 12 -5.50 12.20 6.12
C GLY A 12 -6.18 11.09 5.32
N LEU A 13 -7.48 10.87 5.53
CA LEU A 13 -8.27 9.90 4.77
C LEU A 13 -8.30 10.24 3.28
N CYS A 14 -8.40 11.52 2.91
CA CYS A 14 -8.39 11.92 1.49
C CYS A 14 -7.08 11.55 0.82
N ILE A 15 -5.95 11.87 1.46
CA ILE A 15 -4.62 11.54 0.96
C ILE A 15 -4.44 10.03 0.83
N CYS A 16 -4.80 9.27 1.87
CA CYS A 16 -4.63 7.83 1.88
C CYS A 16 -5.52 7.13 0.83
N LEU A 17 -6.74 7.62 0.65
CA LEU A 17 -7.68 7.10 -0.33
C LEU A 17 -7.16 7.29 -1.76
N GLU A 18 -6.63 8.47 -2.06
CA GLU A 18 -6.02 8.73 -3.36
C GLU A 18 -4.73 7.92 -3.57
N ALA A 19 -3.89 7.81 -2.53
CA ALA A 19 -2.67 7.03 -2.58
C ALA A 19 -2.96 5.54 -2.87
N VAL A 20 -3.89 4.91 -2.14
CA VAL A 20 -4.25 3.51 -2.39
C VAL A 20 -4.95 3.33 -3.75
N GLY A 21 -5.76 4.31 -4.18
CA GLY A 21 -6.37 4.31 -5.52
C GLY A 21 -5.33 4.39 -6.65
N ASN A 22 -4.20 5.07 -6.43
CA ASN A 22 -3.09 5.11 -7.36
C ASN A 22 -2.30 3.79 -7.42
N ILE A 23 -2.43 2.90 -6.43
CA ILE A 23 -1.77 1.59 -6.44
C ILE A 23 -2.68 0.52 -7.07
N ALA A 24 -3.91 0.40 -6.58
CA ALA A 24 -4.85 -0.66 -6.99
C ALA A 24 -5.88 -0.11 -7.99
N ASN A 25 -5.51 -0.08 -9.28
CA ASN A 25 -6.38 0.39 -10.37
C ASN A 25 -6.12 -0.35 -11.69
N HIS A 26 -7.09 -0.26 -12.61
CA HIS A 26 -7.07 -0.93 -13.92
C HIS A 26 -5.94 -0.47 -14.85
N ALA A 27 -5.29 0.66 -14.58
CA ALA A 27 -4.15 1.11 -15.38
C ALA A 27 -2.88 0.34 -15.02
N LEU A 28 -2.73 -0.09 -13.76
CA LEU A 28 -1.54 -0.84 -13.32
C LEU A 28 -1.74 -2.35 -13.40
N LEU A 29 -2.95 -2.84 -13.13
CA LEU A 29 -3.20 -4.26 -13.00
C LEU A 29 -4.52 -4.70 -13.65
N THR A 30 -4.56 -5.95 -14.07
CA THR A 30 -5.77 -6.62 -14.57
C THR A 30 -6.08 -7.81 -13.67
N LEU A 31 -7.37 -8.02 -13.38
CA LEU A 31 -7.85 -9.20 -12.67
C LEU A 31 -8.20 -10.28 -13.70
N ARG A 32 -7.60 -11.46 -13.55
CA ARG A 32 -7.93 -12.66 -14.32
C ARG A 32 -8.66 -13.64 -13.40
N ASP A 33 -9.93 -13.90 -13.68
CA ASP A 33 -10.68 -14.92 -12.94
C ASP A 33 -10.05 -16.30 -13.19
N VAL A 34 -9.92 -17.12 -12.13
CA VAL A 34 -9.31 -18.46 -12.23
C VAL A 34 -10.38 -19.49 -12.59
N SER A 35 -10.31 -20.04 -13.81
CA SER A 35 -11.34 -20.95 -14.33
C SER A 35 -11.54 -22.21 -13.48
N ALA A 36 -10.45 -22.74 -12.91
CA ALA A 36 -10.49 -23.92 -12.04
C ALA A 36 -11.06 -23.63 -10.64
N TYR A 37 -11.04 -22.37 -10.18
CA TYR A 37 -11.46 -21.97 -8.83
C TYR A 37 -12.40 -20.76 -8.90
N PRO A 38 -13.70 -20.97 -9.17
CA PRO A 38 -14.67 -19.89 -9.28
C PRO A 38 -14.71 -18.99 -8.04
N GLY A 39 -14.59 -17.68 -8.26
CA GLY A 39 -14.54 -16.67 -7.19
C GLY A 39 -13.12 -16.22 -6.82
N GLU A 40 -12.10 -16.94 -7.27
CA GLU A 40 -10.70 -16.53 -7.16
C GLU A 40 -10.23 -15.76 -8.40
N ALA A 41 -9.29 -14.85 -8.20
CA ALA A 41 -8.65 -14.08 -9.26
C ALA A 41 -7.13 -13.99 -9.07
N GLU A 42 -6.43 -13.90 -10.19
CA GLU A 42 -5.02 -13.54 -10.25
C GLU A 42 -4.85 -12.10 -10.70
N VAL A 43 -3.79 -11.48 -10.22
CA VAL A 43 -3.39 -10.13 -10.63
C VAL A 43 -2.28 -10.23 -11.65
N ILE A 44 -2.47 -9.53 -12.77
CA ILE A 44 -1.51 -9.48 -13.88
C ILE A 44 -1.11 -8.03 -14.12
N PHE A 45 0.19 -7.78 -14.10
CA PHE A 45 0.77 -6.53 -14.60
C PHE A 45 1.04 -6.67 -16.09
N GLN A 46 0.71 -5.65 -16.87
CA GLN A 46 0.91 -5.69 -18.33
C GLN A 46 2.39 -5.72 -18.72
N THR A 47 3.22 -4.99 -17.98
CA THR A 47 4.67 -4.91 -18.21
C THR A 47 5.41 -4.72 -16.89
N SER A 48 6.73 -4.89 -16.90
CA SER A 48 7.60 -4.58 -15.76
C SER A 48 7.47 -3.12 -15.31
N VAL A 49 7.23 -2.18 -16.23
CA VAL A 49 7.02 -0.76 -15.87
C VAL A 49 5.78 -0.56 -14.99
N HIS A 50 4.68 -1.28 -15.26
CA HIS A 50 3.47 -1.20 -14.44
C HIS A 50 3.70 -1.82 -13.05
N ARG A 51 4.42 -2.94 -13.00
CA ARG A 51 4.84 -3.62 -11.76
C ARG A 51 5.73 -2.72 -10.91
N ASP A 52 6.75 -2.12 -11.52
CA ASP A 52 7.72 -1.26 -10.85
C ASP A 52 7.01 0.01 -10.34
N LEU A 53 6.08 0.59 -11.11
CA LEU A 53 5.26 1.72 -10.66
C LEU A 53 4.32 1.36 -9.49
N PHE A 54 3.74 0.16 -9.50
CA PHE A 54 2.98 -0.36 -8.36
C PHE A 54 3.84 -0.43 -7.10
N LEU A 55 5.05 -1.00 -7.21
CA LEU A 55 6.01 -1.12 -6.11
C LEU A 55 6.41 0.23 -5.53
N ILE A 56 6.73 1.21 -6.39
CA ILE A 56 7.09 2.57 -5.98
C ILE A 56 5.95 3.20 -5.19
N ARG A 57 4.72 3.15 -5.71
CA ARG A 57 3.56 3.76 -5.06
C ARG A 57 3.18 3.05 -3.76
N LEU A 58 3.33 1.73 -3.73
CA LEU A 58 3.16 0.95 -2.51
C LEU A 58 4.16 1.36 -1.44
N LEU A 59 5.44 1.47 -1.79
CA LEU A 59 6.47 1.89 -0.84
C LEU A 59 6.20 3.29 -0.29
N ASP A 60 5.81 4.22 -1.17
CA ASP A 60 5.38 5.57 -0.79
C ASP A 60 4.18 5.53 0.19
N PHE A 61 3.26 4.57 0.04
CA PHE A 61 2.09 4.42 0.89
C PHE A 61 2.39 3.80 2.26
N VAL A 62 3.23 2.76 2.32
CA VAL A 62 3.47 2.00 3.56
C VAL A 62 4.64 2.52 4.39
N LYS A 63 5.63 3.16 3.76
CA LYS A 63 6.90 3.51 4.43
C LYS A 63 7.24 4.99 4.39
N GLU A 64 7.08 5.66 3.25
CA GLU A 64 7.55 7.04 3.11
C GLU A 64 6.74 8.01 3.97
N ASN A 65 7.44 8.95 4.61
CA ASN A 65 6.82 9.89 5.53
C ASN A 65 6.09 11.01 4.78
N GLY A 66 4.84 11.26 5.16
CA GLY A 66 4.07 12.42 4.72
C GLY A 66 4.34 13.68 5.54
N SER A 67 3.70 14.79 5.15
CA SER A 67 3.76 16.03 5.92
C SER A 67 2.93 15.94 7.20
N LYS A 68 3.61 15.89 8.36
CA LYS A 68 2.97 15.99 9.68
C LYS A 68 2.12 17.26 9.83
N GLN A 69 2.55 18.37 9.22
CA GLN A 69 1.79 19.63 9.28
C GLN A 69 0.42 19.50 8.61
N LEU A 70 0.31 18.63 7.59
CA LEU A 70 -0.92 18.43 6.83
C LEU A 70 -1.84 17.39 7.49
N THR A 71 -1.30 16.23 7.87
CA THR A 71 -2.08 15.10 8.40
C THR A 71 -2.21 15.09 9.92
N GLY A 72 -1.35 15.83 10.62
CA GLY A 72 -1.21 15.76 12.08
C GLY A 72 -0.45 14.53 12.58
N VAL A 73 -0.08 13.60 11.69
CA VAL A 73 0.55 12.31 12.03
C VAL A 73 1.96 12.27 11.43
N THR A 74 2.95 11.89 12.24
CA THR A 74 4.28 11.57 11.73
C THR A 74 4.26 10.13 11.24
N GLY A 75 4.41 9.91 9.94
CA GLY A 75 4.48 8.56 9.38
C GLY A 75 3.99 8.48 7.94
N SER A 76 3.78 7.25 7.49
CA SER A 76 3.28 6.93 6.16
C SER A 76 1.75 7.02 6.09
N CYS A 77 1.19 6.82 4.90
CA CYS A 77 -0.27 6.73 4.74
C CYS A 77 -0.84 5.59 5.60
N LEU A 78 -0.13 4.46 5.71
CA LEU A 78 -0.55 3.37 6.59
C LEU A 78 -0.64 3.83 8.06
N THR A 79 0.33 4.62 8.54
CA THR A 79 0.27 5.21 9.90
C THR A 79 -0.92 6.16 10.06
N VAL A 80 -1.19 7.00 9.07
CA VAL A 80 -2.35 7.92 9.06
C VAL A 80 -3.66 7.15 9.15
N LEU A 81 -3.79 6.04 8.42
CA LEU A 81 -4.99 5.19 8.47
C LEU A 81 -5.18 4.51 9.82
N LYS A 82 -4.09 4.07 10.46
CA LYS A 82 -4.13 3.52 11.83
C LYS A 82 -4.61 4.56 12.84
N GLU A 83 -4.13 5.79 12.72
CA GLU A 83 -4.59 6.90 13.56
C GLU A 83 -6.06 7.23 13.34
N ALA A 84 -6.54 7.22 12.09
CA ALA A 84 -7.96 7.41 11.77
C ALA A 84 -8.83 6.29 12.39
N CYS A 85 -8.34 5.04 12.42
CA CYS A 85 -9.03 3.94 13.10
C CYS A 85 -9.08 4.07 14.62
N THR A 86 -8.30 4.99 15.21
CA THR A 86 -8.27 5.31 16.63
C THR A 86 -9.11 6.55 16.93
N THR A 87 -8.96 7.61 16.13
CA THR A 87 -9.69 8.88 16.25
C THR A 87 -11.18 8.71 15.91
N LYS A 88 -11.50 8.00 14.83
CA LYS A 88 -12.86 7.58 14.45
C LYS A 88 -13.86 8.73 14.29
N SER A 89 -13.44 9.90 13.81
CA SER A 89 -14.29 11.09 13.72
C SER A 89 -15.51 10.91 12.80
N PHE A 90 -15.46 9.94 11.89
CA PHE A 90 -16.53 9.65 10.93
C PHE A 90 -17.22 8.31 11.19
N ASP A 91 -16.97 7.68 12.35
CA ASP A 91 -17.53 6.36 12.63
C ASP A 91 -19.03 6.43 12.96
N VAL A 92 -19.84 5.74 12.15
CA VAL A 92 -21.27 5.59 12.36
C VAL A 92 -21.58 4.11 12.49
N ASN A 93 -22.11 3.71 13.66
CA ASN A 93 -22.50 2.32 13.95
C ASN A 93 -21.38 1.30 13.70
N GLY A 94 -20.12 1.66 13.96
CA GLY A 94 -18.97 0.75 13.79
C GLY A 94 -18.52 0.56 12.35
N SER A 95 -18.90 1.45 11.43
CA SER A 95 -18.42 1.52 10.04
C SER A 95 -16.89 1.43 9.86
N VAL A 96 -16.11 1.84 10.86
CA VAL A 96 -14.63 1.77 10.83
C VAL A 96 -14.08 0.35 10.89
N THR A 97 -14.89 -0.65 11.26
CA THR A 97 -14.43 -2.02 11.54
C THR A 97 -13.76 -2.68 10.32
N ASP A 98 -14.38 -2.57 9.14
CA ASP A 98 -13.83 -3.12 7.89
C ASP A 98 -12.45 -2.51 7.55
N LEU A 99 -12.30 -1.20 7.77
CA LEU A 99 -11.03 -0.49 7.56
C LEU A 99 -9.96 -0.99 8.53
N ARG A 100 -10.28 -1.08 9.83
CA ARG A 100 -9.36 -1.58 10.85
C ARG A 100 -8.86 -2.98 10.51
N ASN A 101 -9.77 -3.91 10.24
CA ASN A 101 -9.42 -5.30 9.93
C ASN A 101 -8.54 -5.39 8.68
N SER A 102 -8.82 -4.57 7.66
CA SER A 102 -8.05 -4.56 6.41
C SER A 102 -6.62 -4.00 6.61
N ILE A 103 -6.48 -2.97 7.45
CA ILE A 103 -5.18 -2.40 7.82
C ILE A 103 -4.36 -3.40 8.63
N GLU A 104 -4.97 -4.05 9.62
CA GLU A 104 -4.32 -5.08 10.44
C GLU A 104 -3.85 -6.25 9.57
N ALA A 105 -4.68 -6.72 8.64
CA ALA A 105 -4.29 -7.77 7.70
C ALA A 105 -3.10 -7.37 6.82
N LEU A 106 -3.09 -6.14 6.29
CA LEU A 106 -1.97 -5.61 5.50
C LEU A 106 -0.69 -5.48 6.36
N GLU A 107 -0.79 -4.95 7.57
CA GLU A 107 0.35 -4.77 8.47
C GLU A 107 0.95 -6.12 8.91
N ASN A 108 0.10 -7.08 9.27
CA ASN A 108 0.53 -8.44 9.59
C ASN A 108 1.24 -9.10 8.41
N TRP A 109 0.71 -8.90 7.19
CA TRP A 109 1.37 -9.41 5.99
C TRP A 109 2.73 -8.74 5.73
N LEU A 110 2.84 -7.42 5.88
CA LEU A 110 4.08 -6.67 5.67
C LEU A 110 5.16 -7.00 6.71
N SER A 111 4.76 -7.21 7.95
CA SER A 111 5.66 -7.51 9.07
C SER A 111 6.07 -8.97 9.18
N TYR A 112 5.39 -9.87 8.46
CA TYR A 112 5.76 -11.27 8.40
C TYR A 112 7.22 -11.42 7.93
N LYS A 113 8.00 -12.14 8.73
CA LYS A 113 9.39 -12.48 8.47
C LYS A 113 9.49 -13.92 8.03
N ASN A 114 10.29 -14.15 7.00
CA ASN A 114 10.62 -15.50 6.58
C ASN A 114 12.11 -15.60 6.22
N THR A 115 12.61 -16.82 6.24
CA THR A 115 13.92 -17.16 5.72
C THR A 115 13.80 -17.36 4.21
N ILE A 116 14.67 -16.70 3.44
CA ILE A 116 14.79 -16.94 2.00
C ILE A 116 16.22 -17.29 1.62
N THR A 117 16.37 -18.03 0.54
CA THR A 117 17.68 -18.29 -0.09
C THR A 117 17.78 -17.57 -1.43
N ILE A 118 18.86 -16.81 -1.61
CA ILE A 118 19.14 -16.04 -2.83
C ILE A 118 20.56 -16.30 -3.33
N TRP A 119 20.69 -16.49 -4.64
CA TRP A 119 21.98 -16.58 -5.30
C TRP A 119 22.41 -15.21 -5.81
N LEU A 120 23.56 -14.72 -5.33
CA LEU A 120 24.16 -13.43 -5.64
C LEU A 120 25.44 -13.65 -6.46
N PRO A 121 25.35 -13.95 -7.76
CA PRO A 121 26.50 -14.26 -8.60
C PRO A 121 27.53 -13.12 -8.67
N ALA A 122 27.12 -11.86 -8.56
CA ALA A 122 28.05 -10.73 -8.56
C ALA A 122 29.01 -10.75 -7.36
N LEU A 123 28.64 -11.45 -6.29
CA LEU A 123 29.43 -11.61 -5.06
C LEU A 123 29.91 -13.05 -4.84
N ASP A 124 29.52 -14.00 -5.69
CA ASP A 124 29.74 -15.44 -5.50
C ASP A 124 29.17 -15.96 -4.16
N ILE A 125 27.97 -15.49 -3.79
CA ILE A 125 27.35 -15.80 -2.50
C ILE A 125 25.98 -16.47 -2.69
N ASN A 126 25.81 -17.65 -2.08
CA ASN A 126 24.49 -18.23 -1.86
C ASN A 126 24.03 -17.86 -0.44
N ALA A 127 23.18 -16.84 -0.33
CA ALA A 127 22.79 -16.23 0.93
C ALA A 127 21.45 -16.76 1.42
N THR A 128 21.42 -17.25 2.67
CA THR A 128 20.18 -17.56 3.39
C THR A 128 19.95 -16.49 4.45
N ILE A 129 18.86 -15.73 4.31
CA ILE A 129 18.59 -14.52 5.11
C ILE A 129 17.16 -14.50 5.66
N ASP A 130 17.01 -14.01 6.89
CA ASP A 130 15.73 -13.70 7.54
C ASP A 130 15.38 -12.24 7.32
N VAL A 131 14.19 -12.01 6.79
CA VAL A 131 13.81 -10.68 6.31
C VAL A 131 12.30 -10.58 6.20
N SER A 132 11.77 -9.41 6.55
CA SER A 132 10.34 -9.12 6.44
C SER A 132 9.93 -8.81 5.01
N ARG A 133 8.67 -9.07 4.69
CA ARG A 133 8.09 -8.64 3.40
C ARG A 133 8.21 -7.13 3.17
N LEU A 134 8.13 -6.32 4.22
CA LEU A 134 8.38 -4.88 4.13
C LEU A 134 9.82 -4.54 3.76
N GLU A 135 10.80 -5.23 4.32
CA GLU A 135 12.22 -5.03 3.98
C GLU A 135 12.49 -5.41 2.51
N PHE A 136 11.89 -6.49 2.00
CA PHE A 136 11.95 -6.82 0.58
C PHE A 136 11.36 -5.73 -0.30
N LEU A 137 10.12 -5.30 0.00
CA LEU A 137 9.45 -4.24 -0.73
C LEU A 137 10.25 -2.93 -0.72
N ASN A 138 10.95 -2.64 0.38
CA ASN A 138 11.83 -1.49 0.48
C ASN A 138 13.03 -1.57 -0.46
N ILE A 139 13.67 -2.74 -0.56
CA ILE A 139 14.81 -2.95 -1.46
C ILE A 139 14.35 -2.77 -2.92
N ILE A 140 13.31 -3.49 -3.34
CA ILE A 140 12.86 -3.47 -4.75
C ILE A 140 12.14 -2.18 -5.14
N GLY A 141 11.41 -1.56 -4.22
CA GLY A 141 10.72 -0.29 -4.46
C GLY A 141 11.70 0.86 -4.65
N ASN A 142 12.76 0.92 -3.83
CA ASN A 142 13.82 1.92 -4.01
C ASN A 142 14.63 1.64 -5.29
N HIS A 143 14.98 0.38 -5.56
CA HIS A 143 15.66 -0.01 -6.81
C HIS A 143 14.87 0.47 -8.03
N SER A 144 13.54 0.27 -8.04
CA SER A 144 12.66 0.73 -9.11
C SER A 144 12.57 2.26 -9.24
N LYS A 145 12.73 2.99 -8.13
CA LYS A 145 12.54 4.46 -8.04
C LYS A 145 13.80 5.25 -8.38
N HIS A 146 14.97 4.69 -8.17
CA HIS A 146 16.22 5.43 -8.07
C HIS A 146 17.31 4.86 -8.97
N ASN A 147 18.17 5.73 -9.48
CA ASN A 147 19.40 5.30 -10.12
C ASN A 147 20.42 4.85 -9.07
N LEU A 148 21.47 4.14 -9.49
CA LEU A 148 22.48 3.54 -8.62
C LEU A 148 23.07 4.52 -7.59
N SER A 149 23.30 5.79 -7.99
CA SER A 149 23.88 6.82 -7.12
C SER A 149 23.01 7.18 -5.91
N ARG A 150 21.70 6.91 -6.01
CA ARG A 150 20.70 7.17 -4.96
C ARG A 150 20.34 5.91 -4.16
N LEU A 151 20.97 4.78 -4.45
CA LEU A 151 20.74 3.51 -3.75
C LEU A 151 21.72 3.26 -2.59
N THR A 152 22.56 4.22 -2.22
CA THR A 152 23.53 4.05 -1.11
C THR A 152 22.88 3.66 0.22
N GLY A 153 21.67 4.17 0.50
CA GLY A 153 20.88 3.74 1.66
C GLY A 153 20.48 2.27 1.57
N VAL A 154 19.98 1.84 0.42
CA VAL A 154 19.60 0.44 0.15
C VAL A 154 20.83 -0.47 0.22
N SER A 155 21.96 -0.06 -0.35
CA SER A 155 23.22 -0.80 -0.27
C SER A 155 23.64 -1.06 1.18
N ARG A 156 23.50 -0.06 2.05
CA ARG A 156 23.81 -0.22 3.48
C ARG A 156 22.84 -1.16 4.19
N ASP A 157 21.55 -1.07 3.87
CA ASP A 157 20.53 -1.97 4.43
C ASP A 157 20.81 -3.42 4.00
N VAL A 158 21.14 -3.65 2.73
CA VAL A 158 21.51 -4.96 2.18
C VAL A 158 22.80 -5.49 2.82
N ALA A 159 23.85 -4.66 2.93
CA ALA A 159 25.09 -5.03 3.61
C ALA A 159 24.83 -5.48 5.06
N LYS A 160 23.96 -4.76 5.76
CA LYS A 160 23.56 -5.08 7.13
C LYS A 160 22.80 -6.39 7.20
N ILE A 161 21.86 -6.63 6.28
CA ILE A 161 21.13 -7.90 6.20
C ILE A 161 22.11 -9.06 6.00
N LEU A 162 23.02 -8.96 5.03
CA LEU A 162 24.04 -9.98 4.76
C LEU A 162 24.95 -10.22 5.98
N SER A 163 25.46 -9.14 6.59
CA SER A 163 26.32 -9.22 7.77
C SER A 163 25.64 -9.87 8.98
N ASN A 164 24.36 -9.57 9.22
CA ASN A 164 23.59 -10.19 10.29
C ASN A 164 23.44 -11.71 10.12
N HIS A 165 23.59 -12.22 8.90
CA HIS A 165 23.51 -13.63 8.56
C HIS A 165 24.89 -14.27 8.30
N GLY A 166 25.97 -13.60 8.69
CA GLY A 166 27.33 -14.14 8.62
C GLY A 166 28.04 -13.93 7.28
N TYR A 167 27.45 -13.18 6.35
CA TYR A 167 28.07 -12.86 5.06
C TYR A 167 28.82 -11.53 5.17
N SER A 168 30.15 -11.57 5.10
CA SER A 168 30.99 -10.37 5.15
C SER A 168 31.22 -9.82 3.74
N VAL A 169 30.50 -8.77 3.37
CA VAL A 169 30.61 -8.10 2.07
C VAL A 169 30.89 -6.61 2.29
N PRO A 170 31.96 -6.04 1.70
CA PRO A 170 32.21 -4.60 1.76
C PRO A 170 31.05 -3.79 1.14
N GLU A 171 30.62 -2.69 1.79
CA GLU A 171 29.49 -1.85 1.31
C GLU A 171 29.69 -1.37 -0.14
N GLU A 172 30.93 -1.14 -0.55
CA GLU A 172 31.34 -0.73 -1.90
C GLU A 172 31.08 -1.79 -2.98
N GLN A 173 30.96 -3.08 -2.62
CA GLN A 173 30.65 -4.17 -3.55
C GLN A 173 29.15 -4.40 -3.69
N ILE A 174 28.33 -3.97 -2.72
CA ILE A 174 26.88 -4.18 -2.73
C ILE A 174 26.19 -3.62 -3.98
N PRO A 175 26.55 -2.42 -4.50
CA PRO A 175 26.00 -1.92 -5.76
C PRO A 175 26.08 -2.91 -6.93
N LEU A 176 27.10 -3.79 -6.95
CA LEU A 176 27.28 -4.80 -8.01
C LEU A 176 26.23 -5.91 -7.94
N ALA A 177 25.68 -6.18 -6.75
CA ALA A 177 24.71 -7.25 -6.50
C ALA A 177 23.25 -6.79 -6.50
N LEU A 178 23.00 -5.48 -6.62
CA LEU A 178 21.64 -4.94 -6.54
C LEU A 178 20.72 -5.46 -7.65
N ASP A 179 21.28 -5.76 -8.82
CA ASP A 179 20.52 -6.38 -9.91
C ASP A 179 20.20 -7.86 -9.62
N ASP A 180 21.10 -8.61 -8.97
CA ASP A 180 20.82 -9.98 -8.49
C ASP A 180 19.66 -9.96 -7.48
N PHE A 181 19.67 -9.00 -6.53
CA PHE A 181 18.57 -8.80 -5.60
C PHE A 181 17.26 -8.46 -6.33
N ARG A 182 17.31 -7.62 -7.37
CA ARG A 182 16.11 -7.28 -8.15
C ARG A 182 15.54 -8.51 -8.85
N GLU A 183 16.37 -9.33 -9.48
CA GLU A 183 15.91 -10.54 -10.18
C GLU A 183 15.15 -11.46 -9.22
N HIS A 184 15.76 -11.82 -8.08
CA HIS A 184 15.11 -12.66 -7.07
C HIS A 184 13.86 -12.02 -6.49
N LEU A 185 13.96 -10.77 -6.04
CA LEU A 185 12.91 -10.18 -5.22
C LEU A 185 11.77 -9.57 -6.06
N ALA A 186 12.05 -8.97 -7.21
CA ALA A 186 11.03 -8.33 -8.03
C ALA A 186 10.42 -9.28 -9.06
N GLU A 187 11.20 -10.19 -9.64
CA GLU A 187 10.74 -11.05 -10.75
C GLU A 187 10.20 -12.39 -10.27
N ASN A 188 10.68 -12.89 -9.14
CA ASN A 188 10.18 -14.13 -8.54
C ASN A 188 9.29 -13.85 -7.33
N TYR A 189 9.86 -13.29 -6.26
CA TYR A 189 9.17 -13.17 -4.97
C TYR A 189 7.96 -12.23 -5.03
N PHE A 190 8.13 -11.02 -5.57
CA PHE A 190 7.05 -10.05 -5.66
C PHE A 190 5.95 -10.50 -6.63
N VAL A 191 6.32 -11.05 -7.80
CA VAL A 191 5.33 -11.53 -8.78
C VAL A 191 4.42 -12.57 -8.15
N TYR A 192 4.98 -13.55 -7.41
CA TYR A 192 4.21 -14.53 -6.66
C TYR A 192 3.22 -13.88 -5.69
N TYR A 193 3.69 -12.95 -4.87
CA TYR A 193 2.88 -12.31 -3.83
C TYR A 193 1.98 -11.18 -4.29
N SER A 194 2.14 -10.71 -5.53
CA SER A 194 1.45 -9.52 -6.04
C SER A 194 -0.07 -9.65 -6.02
N THR A 195 -0.59 -10.86 -6.25
CA THR A 195 -2.02 -11.15 -6.18
C THR A 195 -2.56 -10.95 -4.77
N TRP A 196 -1.89 -11.54 -3.77
CA TRP A 196 -2.28 -11.40 -2.37
C TRP A 196 -2.17 -9.96 -1.88
N LEU A 197 -1.07 -9.29 -2.21
CA LEU A 197 -0.85 -7.91 -1.80
C LEU A 197 -1.85 -6.94 -2.42
N SER A 198 -2.20 -7.14 -3.70
CA SER A 198 -3.22 -6.34 -4.37
C SER A 198 -4.60 -6.55 -3.76
N GLU A 199 -4.94 -7.76 -3.32
CA GLU A 199 -6.16 -8.03 -2.56
C GLU A 199 -6.16 -7.27 -1.23
N LEU A 200 -5.06 -7.31 -0.46
CA LEU A 200 -4.94 -6.60 0.82
C LEU A 200 -5.12 -5.08 0.64
N LEU A 201 -4.49 -4.49 -0.37
CA LEU A 201 -4.64 -3.07 -0.69
C LEU A 201 -6.06 -2.72 -1.17
N ASN A 202 -6.67 -3.58 -1.99
CA ASN A 202 -8.05 -3.39 -2.43
C ASN A 202 -9.02 -3.48 -1.25
N ASN A 203 -8.76 -4.37 -0.28
CA ASN A 203 -9.53 -4.46 0.96
C ASN A 203 -9.39 -3.17 1.79
N VAL A 204 -8.20 -2.56 1.87
CA VAL A 204 -8.04 -1.23 2.49
C VAL A 204 -8.87 -0.16 1.76
N ARG A 205 -8.87 -0.14 0.42
CA ARG A 205 -9.71 0.80 -0.36
C ARG A 205 -11.19 0.59 -0.11
N TRP A 206 -11.64 -0.66 -0.01
CA TRP A 206 -13.03 -1.01 0.31
C TRP A 206 -13.39 -0.74 1.77
N GLY A 207 -12.45 -0.89 2.70
CA GLY A 207 -12.59 -0.52 4.10
C GLY A 207 -12.76 0.99 4.26
N LEU A 208 -11.98 1.80 3.53
CA LEU A 208 -12.16 3.24 3.45
C LEU A 208 -13.55 3.63 2.92
N GLN A 209 -14.00 2.92 1.88
CA GLN A 209 -15.33 3.13 1.32
C GLN A 209 -16.42 2.83 2.36
N ALA A 210 -16.31 1.69 3.07
CA ALA A 210 -17.27 1.30 4.09
C ALA A 210 -17.29 2.27 5.28
N TYR A 211 -16.12 2.73 5.71
CA TYR A 211 -15.96 3.68 6.80
C TYR A 211 -16.65 5.02 6.50
N LEU A 212 -16.47 5.55 5.28
CA LEU A 212 -16.96 6.88 4.92
C LEU A 212 -18.36 6.90 4.31
N MET A 213 -18.92 5.75 3.91
CA MET A 213 -20.23 5.68 3.26
C MET A 213 -21.36 6.28 4.11
N PRO A 214 -21.45 6.03 5.43
CA PRO A 214 -22.52 6.63 6.25
C PRO A 214 -22.43 8.16 6.30
N THR A 215 -21.21 8.69 6.46
CA THR A 215 -20.97 10.14 6.43
C THR A 215 -21.33 10.72 5.07
N PHE A 216 -20.91 10.07 3.98
CA PHE A 216 -21.29 10.47 2.63
C PHE A 216 -22.81 10.49 2.44
N ALA A 217 -23.51 9.45 2.87
CA ALA A 217 -24.97 9.36 2.75
C ALA A 217 -25.68 10.47 3.54
N HIS A 218 -25.16 10.82 4.72
CA HIS A 218 -25.69 11.92 5.53
C HIS A 218 -25.40 13.30 4.94
N SER A 219 -24.20 13.50 4.38
CA SER A 219 -23.74 14.78 3.85
C SER A 219 -24.22 15.08 2.44
N TYR A 220 -24.43 14.07 1.58
CA TYR A 220 -24.75 14.28 0.17
C TYR A 220 -26.12 14.93 -0.03
N ARG A 221 -26.17 15.98 -0.85
CA ARG A 221 -27.40 16.62 -1.30
C ARG A 221 -27.42 16.64 -2.82
N ALA A 222 -28.38 15.93 -3.41
CA ALA A 222 -28.64 16.01 -4.83
C ALA A 222 -29.20 17.40 -5.17
N GLY A 223 -28.83 17.93 -6.33
CA GLY A 223 -29.48 19.11 -6.89
C GLY A 223 -30.94 18.84 -7.27
N LEU A 224 -31.60 19.89 -7.78
CA LEU A 224 -32.96 19.78 -8.33
C LEU A 224 -33.05 18.68 -9.40
N GLU A 225 -34.25 18.13 -9.61
CA GLU A 225 -34.51 17.14 -10.66
C GLU A 225 -33.93 17.60 -12.01
N ASN A 226 -33.24 16.68 -12.69
CA ASN A 226 -32.54 16.90 -13.97
C ASN A 226 -31.33 17.85 -13.92
N SER A 227 -30.85 18.24 -12.73
CA SER A 227 -29.58 18.96 -12.57
C SER A 227 -28.45 18.00 -12.20
N PRO A 228 -27.27 18.06 -12.86
CA PRO A 228 -26.08 17.32 -12.42
C PRO A 228 -25.44 17.93 -11.17
N ALA A 229 -25.98 19.05 -10.66
CA ALA A 229 -25.46 19.71 -9.47
C ALA A 229 -25.63 18.84 -8.22
N TYR A 230 -24.69 18.95 -7.30
CA TYR A 230 -24.77 18.36 -5.97
C TYR A 230 -23.96 19.20 -5.00
N SER A 231 -24.23 19.04 -3.71
CA SER A 231 -23.46 19.64 -2.63
C SER A 231 -23.26 18.66 -1.49
N TYR A 232 -22.41 19.05 -0.54
CA TYR A 232 -22.22 18.34 0.71
C TYR A 232 -22.53 19.27 1.88
N GLU A 233 -23.34 18.79 2.81
CA GLU A 233 -23.41 19.35 4.15
C GLU A 233 -22.18 18.92 4.94
N TYR A 234 -21.49 19.90 5.53
CA TYR A 234 -20.27 19.67 6.28
C TYR A 234 -20.59 19.28 7.73
N PRO A 235 -19.91 18.27 8.29
CA PRO A 235 -19.96 18.00 9.73
C PRO A 235 -19.62 19.23 10.56
N ALA A 236 -20.23 19.37 11.74
CA ALA A 236 -20.05 20.53 12.62
C ALA A 236 -18.59 20.75 13.04
N ASP A 237 -17.75 19.70 13.02
CA ASP A 237 -16.34 19.79 13.40
C ASP A 237 -15.41 20.19 12.24
N ILE A 238 -15.96 20.43 11.04
CA ILE A 238 -15.25 20.90 9.84
C ILE A 238 -15.68 22.33 9.51
N GLN A 239 -14.90 23.29 9.99
CA GLN A 239 -15.28 24.72 9.94
C GLN A 239 -14.42 25.53 8.99
N GLY A 240 -13.13 25.20 8.84
CA GLY A 240 -12.22 25.96 7.98
C GLY A 240 -12.54 25.86 6.49
N ASP A 241 -12.34 26.94 5.74
CA ASP A 241 -12.60 26.94 4.28
C ASP A 241 -11.73 25.91 3.55
N VAL A 242 -10.45 25.81 3.92
CA VAL A 242 -9.51 24.83 3.33
C VAL A 242 -9.90 23.40 3.72
N THR A 243 -10.31 23.18 4.97
CA THR A 243 -10.68 21.83 5.46
C THR A 243 -12.01 21.36 4.86
N ARG A 244 -12.94 22.27 4.59
CA ARG A 244 -14.14 22.00 3.79
C ARG A 244 -13.81 21.56 2.36
N GLN A 245 -12.81 22.17 1.71
CA GLN A 245 -12.37 21.71 0.38
C GLN A 245 -11.77 20.29 0.42
N TRP A 246 -11.00 19.97 1.47
CA TRP A 246 -10.51 18.61 1.67
C TRP A 246 -11.63 17.60 1.91
N PHE A 247 -12.61 17.95 2.74
CA PHE A 247 -13.79 17.11 2.96
C PHE A 247 -14.59 16.92 1.67
N TRP A 248 -14.80 17.97 0.88
CA TRP A 248 -15.45 17.89 -0.41
C TRP A 248 -14.72 16.92 -1.35
N ARG A 249 -13.39 17.02 -1.43
CA ARG A 249 -12.54 16.12 -2.20
C ARG A 249 -12.63 14.67 -1.70
N LEU A 250 -12.67 14.46 -0.39
CA LEU A 250 -12.88 13.15 0.22
C LEU A 250 -14.23 12.54 -0.17
N MET A 251 -15.32 13.30 -0.04
CA MET A 251 -16.66 12.82 -0.36
C MET A 251 -16.83 12.51 -1.85
N ASN A 252 -16.18 13.28 -2.74
CA ASN A 252 -16.15 12.94 -4.17
C ASN A 252 -15.43 11.64 -4.47
N ASN A 253 -14.36 11.36 -3.74
CA ASN A 253 -13.65 10.10 -3.80
C ASN A 253 -14.49 8.90 -3.31
N VAL A 254 -15.37 9.11 -2.32
CA VAL A 254 -16.35 8.12 -1.87
C VAL A 254 -17.46 7.94 -2.91
N ARG A 255 -17.96 9.04 -3.48
CA ARG A 255 -18.98 9.05 -4.55
C ARG A 255 -18.53 8.25 -5.77
N ALA A 256 -17.25 8.37 -6.16
CA ALA A 256 -16.67 7.66 -7.30
C ALA A 256 -16.60 6.14 -7.10
N ARG A 257 -16.67 5.66 -5.85
CA ARG A 257 -16.50 4.26 -5.44
C ARG A 257 -15.11 3.68 -5.79
N PRO A 258 -14.74 2.50 -5.26
CA PRO A 258 -13.51 1.81 -5.66
C PRO A 258 -13.54 1.38 -7.14
N TYR A 259 -12.40 1.50 -7.83
CA TYR A 259 -12.27 1.14 -9.24
C TYR A 259 -12.32 -0.38 -9.49
N LEU A 260 -11.76 -1.14 -8.56
CA LEU A 260 -11.71 -2.60 -8.61
C LEU A 260 -12.87 -3.16 -7.78
N LYS A 261 -13.54 -4.19 -8.33
CA LYS A 261 -14.45 -5.03 -7.54
C LYS A 261 -13.67 -5.67 -6.38
N ARG A 262 -14.35 -6.00 -5.29
CA ARG A 262 -13.76 -6.94 -4.30
C ARG A 262 -13.46 -8.25 -5.04
N PHE A 263 -12.30 -8.84 -4.72
CA PHE A 263 -11.89 -10.13 -5.28
C PHE A 263 -11.11 -10.89 -4.21
N VAL A 264 -11.07 -12.22 -4.34
CA VAL A 264 -10.22 -13.09 -3.53
C VAL A 264 -9.06 -13.51 -4.40
N GLY A 265 -7.83 -13.23 -3.96
CA GLY A 265 -6.62 -13.67 -4.63
C GLY A 265 -6.50 -15.19 -4.60
N ALA A 266 -6.03 -15.76 -5.71
CA ALA A 266 -5.86 -17.20 -5.87
C ALA A 266 -5.08 -17.84 -4.71
N HIS A 267 -5.61 -18.90 -4.12
CA HIS A 267 -5.07 -19.44 -2.86
C HIS A 267 -3.64 -20.01 -3.01
N TYR A 268 -3.28 -20.52 -4.19
CA TYR A 268 -1.93 -21.02 -4.48
C TYR A 268 -0.87 -19.90 -4.59
N LEU A 269 -1.29 -18.63 -4.62
CA LEU A 269 -0.42 -17.44 -4.54
C LEU A 269 -0.38 -16.83 -3.13
N LYS A 270 -0.82 -17.61 -2.12
CA LYS A 270 -0.86 -17.21 -0.70
C LYS A 270 -0.16 -18.21 0.23
N GLN A 271 0.63 -19.11 -0.35
CA GLN A 271 1.35 -20.14 0.39
C GLN A 271 2.79 -19.69 0.61
N GLU A 272 3.72 -20.24 -0.14
CA GLU A 272 5.14 -19.96 -0.06
C GLU A 272 5.70 -19.75 -1.46
N SER A 273 6.52 -18.71 -1.61
CA SER A 273 7.33 -18.46 -2.78
C SER A 273 8.43 -19.52 -2.90
N SER A 274 8.91 -19.77 -4.12
CA SER A 274 10.02 -20.69 -4.35
C SER A 274 11.31 -20.30 -3.63
N LEU A 275 11.48 -19.02 -3.26
CA LEU A 275 12.63 -18.56 -2.47
C LEU A 275 12.54 -18.94 -0.99
N GLU A 276 11.36 -19.38 -0.52
CA GLU A 276 11.10 -19.74 0.88
C GLU A 276 11.17 -21.26 1.10
N TRP A 277 11.35 -22.04 0.03
CA TRP A 277 11.51 -23.48 0.13
C TRP A 277 12.85 -23.79 0.81
N GLN A 278 12.79 -24.39 1.99
CA GLN A 278 13.98 -24.96 2.62
C GLN A 278 14.43 -26.17 1.79
N GLN A 279 15.61 -26.07 1.17
CA GLN A 279 16.30 -27.22 0.56
C GLN A 279 16.95 -28.09 1.63
#